data_AF-A0A7W0A1X6-F1
#
_entry.id   AF-A0A7W0A1X6-F1
#
_cell.length_a   1.000
_cell.length_b   1.000
_cell.length_c   1.000
_cell.angle_alpha   90.00
_cell.angle_beta   90.00
_cell.angle_gamma   90.00
#
_symmetry.space_group_name_H-M   'P 1'
#
loop_
_entity.id
_entity.type
_entity.pdbx_description
1 polymer ?
#
loop_
_entity_poly.entity_id
_entity_poly.type
_entity_poly.pdbx_seq_one_letter_code
_entity_poly.pdbx_strand_id
1 'polypeptide(L)'
;MAIVATDLDWGPFNLSRRGVLKGALAVATARCVFPRGSRAAPRPVWNGAPDALSVAGWRTWLLSSGDELRPAGPASPTADEVAELLSLQARRTEAMADVVARWGAGPAVLPWTALALDLIRATKPSPPRAARALAHLHVATYDAVVAAWDAQDAYRRPAPLGVVAGLTPLGDIAADRPSYPSEQAAVAGAAATVLAYFFPKEPVGHFDTLATEAATSRLLAGVAYRSDIEAGLWLGRAIGERAVARGRGDGADATWSGERPSVLGYWEPTPPDYVETPIEPTAGTWRPWVIGDVVSARPAPPAPYGSPAWRSELAAVQEAVARRTDEQAAAAVYWAGMPGTVSPAGLWVEFARDLILRDRLDTPHAARVLALTTAATVDAFICCWDAKYAYWTARPITADPTINVSFATPPFPSYTSGHATVSAAAATVLGHLFPEDEWVLQERALEAKNSRLWAGIHFPIDNDMGAAMGAILGRLVADVARGDGAV
;
A
#
# COMPACT_ATOMS: atom_id res chain seq x y z
N MET A 1 -25.23 6.05 -57.97
CA MET A 1 -24.65 4.78 -57.50
C MET A 1 -24.63 4.86 -55.97
N ALA A 2 -25.70 4.41 -55.29
CA ALA A 2 -25.85 3.07 -54.68
C ALA A 2 -24.74 2.83 -53.64
N ILE A 3 -24.99 3.10 -52.35
CA ILE A 3 -25.48 2.18 -51.29
C ILE A 3 -24.67 0.88 -51.23
N VAL A 4 -24.11 0.55 -50.06
CA VAL A 4 -24.34 -0.68 -49.27
C VAL A 4 -23.49 -0.64 -47.99
N ALA A 5 -24.16 -0.86 -46.86
CA ALA A 5 -23.61 -1.22 -45.56
C ALA A 5 -23.34 -2.73 -45.51
N THR A 6 -22.35 -3.18 -44.74
CA THR A 6 -22.32 -4.57 -44.27
C THR A 6 -21.80 -4.64 -42.85
N ASP A 7 -22.67 -5.17 -41.99
CA ASP A 7 -22.44 -5.67 -40.65
C ASP A 7 -21.26 -6.66 -40.59
N LEU A 8 -20.52 -6.64 -39.48
CA LEU A 8 -19.73 -7.79 -39.05
C LEU A 8 -20.10 -8.17 -37.61
N ASP A 9 -20.81 -9.28 -37.59
CA ASP A 9 -21.20 -10.22 -36.55
C ASP A 9 -20.16 -10.42 -35.41
N TRP A 10 -20.62 -10.31 -34.16
CA TRP A 10 -19.84 -10.61 -32.96
C TRP A 10 -20.20 -12.02 -32.44
N GLY A 11 -19.52 -13.03 -32.97
CA GLY A 11 -19.53 -14.39 -32.41
C GLY A 11 -18.55 -14.56 -31.23
N PRO A 12 -18.78 -15.54 -30.33
CA PRO A 12 -18.11 -15.62 -29.03
C PRO A 12 -16.72 -16.25 -29.14
N PHE A 13 -15.68 -15.54 -28.72
CA PHE A 13 -14.33 -16.08 -28.68
C PHE A 13 -14.11 -16.95 -27.43
N ASN A 14 -14.11 -18.27 -27.67
CA ASN A 14 -13.52 -19.27 -26.80
C ASN A 14 -12.00 -19.02 -26.67
N LEU A 15 -11.52 -18.73 -25.47
CA LEU A 15 -10.10 -18.59 -25.16
C LEU A 15 -9.45 -19.98 -25.06
N SER A 16 -8.64 -20.34 -26.06
CA SER A 16 -7.74 -21.50 -25.96
C SER A 16 -6.37 -21.08 -25.42
N ARG A 17 -5.87 -21.87 -24.46
CA ARG A 17 -4.57 -21.72 -23.81
C ARG A 17 -3.44 -21.96 -24.83
N ARG A 18 -2.94 -20.90 -25.49
CA ARG A 18 -1.56 -20.74 -26.00
C ARG A 18 -1.46 -19.46 -26.84
N GLY A 19 -1.01 -18.37 -26.21
CA GLY A 19 -0.85 -17.09 -26.91
C GLY A 19 -0.47 -15.93 -26.00
N VAL A 20 0.47 -16.12 -25.07
CA VAL A 20 1.08 -15.02 -24.31
C VAL A 20 2.59 -15.19 -24.34
N LEU A 21 3.20 -14.76 -25.45
CA LEU A 21 4.63 -14.54 -25.59
C LEU A 21 4.87 -13.84 -26.92
N LYS A 22 4.78 -12.50 -26.89
CA LYS A 22 5.54 -11.53 -27.70
C LYS A 22 4.90 -10.14 -27.53
N GLY A 23 5.46 -9.40 -26.59
CA GLY A 23 5.06 -8.04 -26.25
C GLY A 23 5.88 -7.49 -25.08
N ALA A 24 7.19 -7.73 -25.09
CA ALA A 24 8.13 -7.16 -24.14
C ALA A 24 9.19 -6.42 -24.95
N LEU A 25 8.87 -5.20 -25.37
CA LEU A 25 9.88 -4.23 -25.79
C LEU A 25 10.45 -3.63 -24.52
N ALA A 26 11.76 -3.72 -24.37
CA ALA A 26 12.51 -3.44 -23.16
C ALA A 26 12.32 -1.99 -22.66
N VAL A 27 11.53 -1.82 -21.62
CA VAL A 27 11.80 -0.78 -20.62
C VAL A 27 12.92 -1.34 -19.77
N ALA A 28 14.10 -0.73 -19.85
CA ALA A 28 15.18 -0.99 -18.91
C ALA A 28 14.65 -0.66 -17.51
N THR A 29 14.19 -1.70 -16.80
CA THR A 29 13.88 -1.59 -15.38
C THR A 29 15.22 -1.40 -14.69
N ALA A 30 15.53 -0.16 -14.31
CA ALA A 30 16.45 0.07 -13.20
C ALA A 30 15.78 -0.54 -11.96
N ARG A 31 15.84 -1.87 -11.84
CA ARG A 31 15.52 -2.57 -10.60
C ARG A 31 16.51 -2.04 -9.58
N CYS A 32 16.00 -1.36 -8.56
CA CYS A 32 16.76 -1.06 -7.37
C CYS A 32 17.17 -2.38 -6.74
N VAL A 33 18.35 -2.87 -7.11
CA VAL A 33 19.05 -3.86 -6.31
C VAL A 33 19.62 -3.05 -5.16
N PHE A 34 18.93 -3.06 -4.00
CA PHE A 34 19.66 -2.92 -2.74
C PHE A 34 20.86 -3.85 -2.87
N PRO A 35 22.11 -3.38 -2.77
CA PRO A 35 23.27 -4.21 -3.05
C PRO A 35 23.07 -5.52 -2.31
N ARG A 36 23.04 -6.63 -3.08
CA ARG A 36 22.94 -7.99 -2.53
C ARG A 36 24.25 -8.25 -1.78
N GLY A 37 24.37 -7.68 -0.58
CA GLY A 37 25.36 -8.09 0.39
C GLY A 37 25.15 -9.58 0.63
N SER A 38 26.25 -10.33 0.60
CA SER A 38 26.34 -11.73 1.04
C SER A 38 25.39 -12.00 2.18
N ARG A 39 24.53 -13.05 2.09
CA ARG A 39 23.63 -13.60 3.14
C ARG A 39 23.92 -12.99 4.52
N ALA A 40 23.45 -11.77 4.77
CA ALA A 40 23.68 -11.12 6.05
C ALA A 40 22.77 -11.86 7.04
N ALA A 41 23.28 -12.14 8.24
CA ALA A 41 22.42 -12.56 9.32
C ALA A 41 21.27 -11.54 9.47
N PRO A 42 20.04 -11.97 9.79
CA PRO A 42 18.94 -11.04 10.00
C PRO A 42 19.37 -9.96 11.00
N ARG A 43 19.14 -8.69 10.66
CA ARG A 43 19.71 -7.54 11.38
C ARG A 43 19.20 -7.52 12.83
N PRO A 44 20.07 -7.21 13.81
CA PRO A 44 19.74 -7.31 15.24
C PRO A 44 18.59 -6.40 15.70
N VAL A 45 18.24 -5.36 14.95
CA VAL A 45 17.16 -4.39 15.28
C VAL A 45 15.79 -5.08 15.45
N TRP A 46 15.54 -6.15 14.71
CA TRP A 46 14.27 -6.91 14.78
C TRP A 46 14.40 -8.21 15.60
N ASN A 47 15.63 -8.55 16.01
CA ASN A 47 15.96 -9.79 16.72
C ASN A 47 16.32 -9.52 18.19
N GLY A 48 15.62 -8.60 18.85
CA GLY A 48 15.38 -8.80 20.28
C GLY A 48 14.60 -10.11 20.40
N ALA A 49 15.05 -11.05 21.24
CA ALA A 49 14.25 -12.25 21.48
C ALA A 49 12.83 -11.78 21.84
N PRO A 50 11.79 -12.17 21.08
CA PRO A 50 10.45 -11.82 21.48
C PRO A 50 10.24 -12.56 22.79
N ASP A 51 10.21 -11.82 23.90
CA ASP A 51 9.29 -12.25 24.93
C ASP A 51 7.96 -12.33 24.19
N ALA A 52 7.48 -13.56 24.03
CA ALA A 52 6.27 -13.91 23.29
C ALA A 52 5.06 -13.08 23.76
N LEU A 53 5.19 -12.40 24.90
CA LEU A 53 4.28 -11.46 25.56
C LEU A 53 4.23 -10.03 24.94
N SER A 54 5.02 -9.68 23.91
CA SER A 54 5.13 -8.28 23.44
C SER A 54 4.09 -7.84 22.41
N VAL A 55 3.79 -8.65 21.38
CA VAL A 55 2.90 -8.24 20.27
C VAL A 55 1.46 -8.01 20.72
N ALA A 56 0.95 -8.82 21.65
CA ALA A 56 -0.40 -8.66 22.21
C ALA A 56 -0.61 -7.27 22.87
N GLY A 57 0.47 -6.66 23.36
CA GLY A 57 0.46 -5.32 23.95
C GLY A 57 0.65 -4.19 22.95
N TRP A 58 0.80 -4.47 21.66
CA TRP A 58 1.00 -3.44 20.66
C TRP A 58 -0.28 -2.64 20.44
N ARG A 59 -0.11 -1.33 20.22
CA ARG A 59 -1.21 -0.40 20.00
C ARG A 59 -1.90 -0.71 18.67
N THR A 60 -3.19 -0.99 18.75
CA THR A 60 -4.08 -1.17 17.59
C THR A 60 -4.58 0.18 17.03
N TRP A 61 -5.06 0.18 15.79
CA TRP A 61 -5.57 1.37 15.10
C TRP A 61 -7.10 1.43 15.00
N LEU A 62 -7.74 0.28 14.77
CA LEU A 62 -9.18 0.10 14.58
C LEU A 62 -9.84 -0.50 15.81
N LEU A 63 -9.08 -1.32 16.56
CA LEU A 63 -9.46 -1.85 17.85
C LEU A 63 -8.98 -0.94 18.98
N SER A 64 -9.66 -1.02 20.12
CA SER A 64 -9.28 -0.39 21.38
C SER A 64 -8.14 -1.12 22.09
N SER A 65 -8.03 -2.44 21.88
CA SER A 65 -6.96 -3.31 22.35
C SER A 65 -6.90 -4.58 21.48
N GLY A 66 -5.80 -5.33 21.54
CA GLY A 66 -5.67 -6.62 20.85
C GLY A 66 -6.78 -7.62 21.24
N ASP A 67 -7.36 -7.47 22.43
CA ASP A 67 -8.35 -8.40 22.94
C ASP A 67 -9.82 -7.98 22.79
N GLU A 68 -10.10 -6.83 22.19
CA GLU A 68 -11.48 -6.34 22.00
C GLU A 68 -12.38 -7.38 21.32
N LEU A 69 -11.83 -8.10 20.33
CA LEU A 69 -12.55 -9.11 19.55
C LEU A 69 -12.02 -10.52 19.81
N ARG A 70 -11.34 -10.76 20.95
CA ARG A 70 -10.77 -12.08 21.28
C ARG A 70 -11.86 -13.15 21.15
N PRO A 71 -11.70 -14.17 20.28
CA PRO A 71 -12.69 -15.24 20.18
C PRO A 71 -12.78 -16.01 21.49
N ALA A 72 -13.90 -16.71 21.71
CA ALA A 72 -14.03 -17.60 22.85
C ALA A 72 -12.92 -18.66 22.86
N GLY A 73 -12.48 -19.09 24.04
CA GLY A 73 -11.42 -20.08 24.16
C GLY A 73 -11.73 -21.38 23.38
N PRO A 74 -10.74 -21.98 22.71
CA PRO A 74 -10.97 -23.16 21.91
C PRO A 74 -11.29 -24.36 22.81
N ALA A 75 -12.21 -25.22 22.36
CA ALA A 75 -12.34 -26.56 22.92
C ALA A 75 -11.12 -27.42 22.55
N SER A 76 -10.94 -28.55 23.22
CA SER A 76 -9.99 -29.57 22.79
C SER A 76 -10.27 -29.98 21.33
N PRO A 77 -9.23 -30.22 20.51
CA PRO A 77 -9.43 -30.69 19.14
C PRO A 77 -10.32 -31.94 19.10
N THR A 78 -11.30 -31.95 18.20
CA THR A 78 -12.20 -33.10 18.08
C THR A 78 -11.55 -34.25 17.31
N ALA A 79 -12.11 -35.46 17.44
CA ALA A 79 -11.69 -36.59 16.62
C ALA A 79 -11.86 -36.32 15.11
N ASP A 80 -12.89 -35.55 14.74
CA ASP A 80 -13.17 -35.19 13.36
C ASP A 80 -12.13 -34.22 12.80
N GLU A 81 -11.68 -33.23 13.58
CA GLU A 81 -10.61 -32.30 13.16
C GLU A 81 -9.28 -33.04 12.97
N VAL A 82 -8.97 -34.00 13.84
CA VAL A 82 -7.78 -34.85 13.71
C VAL A 82 -7.89 -35.76 12.47
N ALA A 83 -9.06 -36.37 12.25
CA ALA A 83 -9.30 -37.20 11.08
C ALA A 83 -9.23 -36.40 9.78
N GLU A 84 -9.71 -35.15 9.76
CA GLU A 84 -9.60 -34.24 8.61
C GLU A 84 -8.13 -33.99 8.25
N LEU A 85 -7.28 -33.65 9.22
CA LEU A 85 -5.86 -33.41 9.02
C LEU A 85 -5.14 -34.63 8.41
N LEU A 86 -5.35 -35.82 8.99
CA LEU A 86 -4.75 -37.07 8.49
C LEU A 86 -5.27 -37.43 7.10
N SER A 87 -6.57 -37.19 6.85
CA SER A 87 -7.20 -37.42 5.55
C SER A 87 -6.69 -36.47 4.48
N LEU A 88 -6.46 -35.20 4.81
CA LEU A 88 -5.85 -34.22 3.91
C LEU A 88 -4.39 -34.59 3.63
N GLN A 89 -3.63 -34.98 4.65
CA GLN A 89 -2.27 -35.47 4.48
C GLN A 89 -2.18 -36.65 3.51
N ALA A 90 -3.06 -37.64 3.66
CA ALA A 90 -3.10 -38.81 2.79
C ALA A 90 -3.48 -38.47 1.33
N ARG A 91 -4.10 -37.30 1.10
CA ARG A 91 -4.58 -36.84 -0.21
C ARG A 91 -3.81 -35.63 -0.76
N ARG A 92 -2.65 -35.29 -0.16
CA ARG A 92 -1.80 -34.17 -0.62
C ARG A 92 -1.42 -34.36 -2.09
N THR A 93 -1.58 -33.29 -2.86
CA THR A 93 -1.14 -33.21 -4.26
C THR A 93 -0.12 -32.10 -4.43
N GLU A 94 0.56 -32.06 -5.58
CA GLU A 94 1.45 -30.96 -5.95
C GLU A 94 0.71 -29.61 -5.96
N ALA A 95 -0.52 -29.57 -6.49
CA ALA A 95 -1.35 -28.37 -6.47
C ALA A 95 -1.66 -27.88 -5.04
N MET A 96 -1.86 -28.80 -4.09
CA MET A 96 -2.01 -28.42 -2.68
C MET A 96 -0.70 -27.88 -2.09
N ALA A 97 0.45 -28.46 -2.47
CA ALA A 97 1.76 -27.94 -2.08
C ALA A 97 1.99 -26.53 -2.64
N ASP A 98 1.57 -26.24 -3.87
CA ASP A 98 1.65 -24.90 -4.47
C ASP A 98 0.78 -23.88 -3.73
N VAL A 99 -0.41 -24.27 -3.28
CA VAL A 99 -1.28 -23.44 -2.43
C VAL A 99 -0.56 -23.11 -1.12
N VAL A 100 0.04 -24.11 -0.47
CA VAL A 100 0.81 -23.92 0.77
C VAL A 100 2.02 -23.00 0.54
N ALA A 101 2.78 -23.23 -0.52
CA ALA A 101 3.95 -22.44 -0.86
C ALA A 101 3.59 -20.98 -1.15
N ARG A 102 2.55 -20.73 -1.96
CA ARG A 102 2.09 -19.38 -2.30
C ARG A 102 1.68 -18.56 -1.08
N TRP A 103 0.91 -19.16 -0.18
CA TRP A 103 0.41 -18.47 1.01
C TRP A 103 1.38 -18.55 2.21
N GLY A 104 2.42 -19.38 2.14
CA GLY A 104 3.45 -19.55 3.17
C GLY A 104 4.79 -18.90 2.82
N ALA A 105 4.93 -18.26 1.65
CA ALA A 105 6.15 -17.57 1.23
C ALA A 105 6.35 -16.24 1.98
N GLY A 106 6.75 -16.34 3.26
CA GLY A 106 7.01 -15.20 4.13
C GLY A 106 5.79 -14.70 4.91
N PRO A 107 5.85 -13.46 5.43
CA PRO A 107 4.77 -12.85 6.22
C PRO A 107 3.39 -12.92 5.56
N ALA A 108 2.37 -13.24 6.36
CA ALA A 108 1.00 -13.46 5.90
C ALA A 108 0.42 -12.27 5.10
N VAL A 109 0.89 -11.05 5.38
CA VAL A 109 0.43 -9.79 4.78
C VAL A 109 0.96 -9.52 3.37
N LEU A 110 2.07 -10.16 2.96
CA LEU A 110 2.72 -9.83 1.69
C LEU A 110 1.95 -10.29 0.45
N PRO A 111 1.34 -11.50 0.40
CA PRO A 111 0.52 -11.90 -0.74
C PRO A 111 -0.66 -10.96 -0.98
N TRP A 112 -1.32 -10.50 0.08
CA TRP A 112 -2.43 -9.54 0.01
C TRP A 112 -1.96 -8.15 -0.44
N THR A 113 -0.78 -7.73 0.00
CA THR A 113 -0.15 -6.50 -0.47
C THR A 113 0.16 -6.56 -1.96
N ALA A 114 0.70 -7.68 -2.45
CA ALA A 114 0.96 -7.88 -3.88
C ALA A 114 -0.34 -7.81 -4.69
N LEU A 115 -1.40 -8.49 -4.23
CA LEU A 115 -2.72 -8.44 -4.86
C LEU A 115 -3.27 -7.02 -4.92
N ALA A 116 -3.18 -6.24 -3.84
CA ALA A 116 -3.63 -4.85 -3.81
C ALA A 116 -2.88 -3.96 -4.81
N LEU A 117 -1.55 -4.13 -4.93
CA LEU A 117 -0.74 -3.39 -5.91
C LEU A 117 -1.12 -3.75 -7.35
N ASP A 118 -1.40 -5.02 -7.63
CA ASP A 118 -1.86 -5.46 -8.95
C ASP A 118 -3.27 -4.95 -9.28
N LEU A 119 -4.17 -4.91 -8.30
CA LEU A 119 -5.49 -4.29 -8.45
C LEU A 119 -5.39 -2.79 -8.70
N ILE A 120 -4.48 -2.08 -8.04
CA ILE A 120 -4.20 -0.65 -8.30
C ILE A 120 -3.69 -0.44 -9.73
N ARG A 121 -2.76 -1.28 -10.20
CA ARG A 121 -2.30 -1.25 -11.60
C ARG A 121 -3.46 -1.46 -12.58
N ALA A 122 -4.30 -2.45 -12.32
CA ALA A 122 -5.40 -2.83 -13.21
C ALA A 122 -6.53 -1.80 -13.25
N THR A 123 -6.94 -1.30 -12.08
CA THR A 123 -8.11 -0.41 -11.93
C THR A 123 -7.77 1.07 -12.05
N LYS A 124 -6.48 1.43 -11.98
CA LYS A 124 -5.95 2.78 -12.21
C LYS A 124 -6.64 3.86 -11.34
N PRO A 125 -6.82 3.63 -10.02
CA PRO A 125 -7.42 4.64 -9.15
C PRO A 125 -6.53 5.89 -9.12
N SER A 126 -7.11 7.03 -8.77
CA SER A 126 -6.35 8.25 -8.54
C SER A 126 -5.30 8.03 -7.42
N PRO A 127 -4.18 8.78 -7.41
CA PRO A 127 -3.14 8.57 -6.40
C PRO A 127 -3.63 8.63 -4.94
N PRO A 128 -4.49 9.58 -4.52
CA PRO A 128 -5.04 9.58 -3.16
C PRO A 128 -5.90 8.35 -2.87
N ARG A 129 -6.72 7.89 -3.83
CA ARG A 129 -7.56 6.68 -3.67
C ARG A 129 -6.71 5.41 -3.56
N ALA A 130 -5.62 5.31 -4.31
CA ALA A 130 -4.67 4.22 -4.20
C ALA A 130 -4.04 4.15 -2.80
N ALA A 131 -3.55 5.28 -2.29
CA ALA A 131 -2.99 5.36 -0.94
C ALA A 131 -4.02 5.04 0.14
N ARG A 132 -5.26 5.52 -0.03
CA ARG A 132 -6.39 5.21 0.88
C ARG A 132 -6.67 3.72 0.94
N ALA A 133 -6.71 3.02 -0.20
CA ALA A 133 -6.94 1.58 -0.25
C ALA A 133 -5.82 0.80 0.48
N LEU A 134 -4.56 1.17 0.23
CA LEU A 134 -3.39 0.55 0.86
C LEU A 134 -3.40 0.75 2.39
N ALA A 135 -3.67 1.96 2.87
CA ALA A 135 -3.72 2.25 4.30
C ALA A 135 -4.78 1.43 5.04
N HIS A 136 -6.00 1.35 4.48
CA HIS A 136 -7.07 0.55 5.08
C HIS A 136 -6.73 -0.95 5.10
N LEU A 137 -6.13 -1.46 4.02
CA LEU A 137 -5.71 -2.85 3.97
C LEU A 137 -4.67 -3.15 5.06
N HIS A 138 -3.58 -2.37 5.08
CA HIS A 138 -2.44 -2.67 5.94
C HIS A 138 -2.74 -2.46 7.42
N VAL A 139 -3.50 -1.42 7.75
CA VAL A 139 -3.95 -1.21 9.13
C VAL A 139 -4.91 -2.33 9.58
N ALA A 140 -5.86 -2.76 8.74
CA ALA A 140 -6.75 -3.86 9.09
C ALA A 140 -6.01 -5.18 9.31
N THR A 141 -5.04 -5.49 8.44
CA THR A 141 -4.23 -6.70 8.59
C THR A 141 -3.27 -6.62 9.77
N TYR A 142 -2.77 -5.43 10.13
CA TYR A 142 -1.96 -5.24 11.33
C TYR A 142 -2.76 -5.52 12.60
N ASP A 143 -3.95 -4.92 12.75
CA ASP A 143 -4.81 -5.18 13.90
C ASP A 143 -5.25 -6.65 13.97
N ALA A 144 -5.46 -7.30 12.81
CA ALA A 144 -5.75 -8.74 12.75
C ALA A 144 -4.60 -9.61 13.26
N VAL A 145 -3.35 -9.21 13.01
CA VAL A 145 -2.17 -9.91 13.55
C VAL A 145 -2.08 -9.72 15.06
N VAL A 146 -2.17 -8.47 15.54
CA VAL A 146 -2.12 -8.16 16.98
C VAL A 146 -3.20 -8.92 17.74
N ALA A 147 -4.43 -8.92 17.25
CA ALA A 147 -5.54 -9.63 17.90
C ALA A 147 -5.42 -11.16 17.85
N ALA A 148 -4.88 -11.70 16.76
CA ALA A 148 -4.60 -13.14 16.68
C ALA A 148 -3.50 -13.55 17.67
N TRP A 149 -2.42 -12.77 17.79
CA TRP A 149 -1.33 -13.03 18.73
C TRP A 149 -1.80 -12.94 20.18
N ASP A 150 -2.59 -11.92 20.51
CA ASP A 150 -3.21 -11.80 21.83
C ASP A 150 -3.98 -13.07 22.23
N ALA A 151 -4.85 -13.56 21.34
CA ALA A 151 -5.62 -14.77 21.59
C ALA A 151 -4.75 -16.03 21.65
N GLN A 152 -3.72 -16.13 20.81
CA GLN A 152 -2.75 -17.23 20.84
C GLN A 152 -2.00 -17.28 22.18
N ASP A 153 -1.58 -16.12 22.70
CA ASP A 153 -0.88 -16.01 23.98
C ASP A 153 -1.81 -16.31 25.17
N ALA A 154 -3.07 -15.89 25.08
CA ALA A 154 -4.08 -16.13 26.10
C ALA A 154 -4.45 -17.62 26.21
N TYR A 155 -4.61 -18.33 25.08
CA TYR A 155 -5.14 -19.69 25.07
C TYR A 155 -4.08 -20.78 24.92
N ARG A 156 -2.94 -20.47 24.31
CA ARG A 156 -1.81 -21.39 24.13
C ARG A 156 -2.19 -22.76 23.55
N ARG A 157 -3.18 -22.80 22.64
CA ARG A 157 -3.57 -24.03 21.96
C ARG A 157 -2.39 -24.57 21.15
N PRO A 158 -1.87 -25.76 21.43
CA PRO A 158 -0.79 -26.34 20.65
C PRO A 158 -1.21 -26.54 19.19
N ALA A 159 -0.30 -26.26 18.26
CA ALA A 159 -0.51 -26.62 16.86
C ALA A 159 -0.65 -28.15 16.70
N PRO A 160 -1.37 -28.64 15.66
CA PRO A 160 -1.52 -30.08 15.44
C PRO A 160 -0.19 -30.79 15.20
N LEU A 161 0.77 -30.11 14.58
CA LEU A 161 2.09 -30.65 14.33
C LEU A 161 2.83 -30.91 15.66
N GLY A 162 3.26 -32.15 15.88
CA GLY A 162 3.89 -32.58 17.13
C GLY A 162 2.93 -33.06 18.21
N VAL A 163 1.61 -32.84 18.04
CA VAL A 163 0.56 -33.35 18.95
C VAL A 163 -0.24 -34.48 18.31
N VAL A 164 -0.60 -34.34 17.03
CA VAL A 164 -1.31 -35.37 16.27
C VAL A 164 -0.33 -36.43 15.78
N ALA A 165 -0.50 -37.67 16.26
CA ALA A 165 0.34 -38.79 15.87
C ALA A 165 0.26 -39.06 14.35
N GLY A 166 1.43 -39.19 13.70
CA GLY A 166 1.53 -39.49 12.27
C GLY A 166 1.39 -38.28 11.34
N LEU A 167 1.16 -37.07 11.86
CA LEU A 167 1.12 -35.86 11.06
C LEU A 167 2.55 -35.38 10.70
N THR A 168 2.75 -35.00 9.45
CA THR A 168 3.99 -34.41 8.93
C THR A 168 3.68 -33.05 8.28
N PRO A 169 4.58 -32.07 8.40
CA PRO A 169 4.34 -30.77 7.79
C PRO A 169 4.39 -30.86 6.26
N LEU A 170 3.59 -30.05 5.58
CA LEU A 170 3.76 -29.78 4.14
C LEU A 170 4.34 -28.37 3.97
N GLY A 171 5.48 -28.27 3.31
CA GLY A 171 6.22 -27.01 3.19
C GLY A 171 7.10 -26.70 4.40
N ASP A 172 7.81 -25.57 4.33
CA ASP A 172 8.66 -25.05 5.39
C ASP A 172 7.87 -24.01 6.20
N ILE A 173 6.97 -24.49 7.06
CA ILE A 173 6.13 -23.66 7.93
C ILE A 173 6.44 -24.00 9.38
N ALA A 174 6.87 -23.00 10.14
CA ALA A 174 7.09 -23.12 11.56
C ALA A 174 5.76 -23.38 12.29
N ALA A 175 5.77 -24.35 13.22
CA ALA A 175 4.65 -24.68 14.11
C ALA A 175 5.04 -24.42 15.58
N ASP A 176 5.82 -23.37 15.80
CA ASP A 176 6.42 -22.99 17.08
C ASP A 176 5.55 -22.04 17.90
N ARG A 177 4.43 -21.56 17.34
CA ARG A 177 3.42 -20.76 18.04
C ARG A 177 2.08 -21.49 18.22
N PRO A 178 1.27 -21.07 19.21
CA PRO A 178 -0.10 -21.55 19.35
C PRO A 178 -0.92 -21.33 18.08
N SER A 179 -1.81 -22.27 17.75
CA SER A 179 -2.52 -22.24 16.47
C SER A 179 -3.86 -21.49 16.50
N TYR A 180 -4.40 -21.15 17.68
CA TYR A 180 -5.74 -20.60 17.82
C TYR A 180 -5.77 -19.12 18.25
N PRO A 181 -6.49 -18.26 17.53
CA PRO A 181 -6.97 -18.46 16.16
C PRO A 181 -5.78 -18.47 15.18
N SER A 182 -6.00 -18.95 13.95
CA SER A 182 -4.97 -18.91 12.92
C SER A 182 -4.71 -17.46 12.47
N GLU A 183 -3.48 -16.96 12.70
CA GLU A 183 -3.03 -15.62 12.27
C GLU A 183 -3.22 -15.42 10.76
N GLN A 184 -2.79 -16.39 9.95
CA GLN A 184 -2.91 -16.33 8.50
C GLN A 184 -4.38 -16.19 8.07
N ALA A 185 -5.29 -16.88 8.77
CA ALA A 185 -6.73 -16.81 8.50
C ALA A 185 -7.32 -15.45 8.93
N ALA A 186 -6.84 -14.88 10.03
CA ALA A 186 -7.22 -13.53 10.47
C ALA A 186 -6.77 -12.46 9.48
N VAL A 187 -5.51 -12.50 9.03
CA VAL A 187 -5.02 -11.62 7.96
C VAL A 187 -5.84 -11.78 6.69
N ALA A 188 -6.13 -13.01 6.28
CA ALA A 188 -6.93 -13.30 5.09
C ALA A 188 -8.36 -12.76 5.17
N GLY A 189 -9.03 -12.93 6.32
CA GLY A 189 -10.37 -12.40 6.55
C GLY A 189 -10.40 -10.87 6.48
N ALA A 190 -9.45 -10.20 7.14
CA ALA A 190 -9.37 -8.74 7.13
C ALA A 190 -9.08 -8.20 5.72
N ALA A 191 -8.11 -8.78 5.03
CA ALA A 191 -7.73 -8.37 3.69
C ALA A 191 -8.86 -8.56 2.68
N ALA A 192 -9.55 -9.71 2.70
CA ALA A 192 -10.65 -9.95 1.78
C ALA A 192 -11.82 -8.97 1.97
N THR A 193 -12.19 -8.69 3.22
CA THR A 193 -13.24 -7.71 3.54
C THR A 193 -12.87 -6.31 3.03
N VAL A 194 -11.64 -5.85 3.27
CA VAL A 194 -11.20 -4.52 2.82
C VAL A 194 -11.11 -4.44 1.30
N LEU A 195 -10.51 -5.43 0.65
CA LEU A 195 -10.36 -5.43 -0.80
C LEU A 195 -11.71 -5.48 -1.53
N ALA A 196 -12.70 -6.21 -1.00
CA ALA A 196 -14.05 -6.21 -1.55
C ALA A 196 -14.70 -4.81 -1.55
N TYR A 197 -14.44 -4.00 -0.53
CA TYR A 197 -14.93 -2.62 -0.46
C TYR A 197 -14.22 -1.68 -1.45
N PHE A 198 -12.90 -1.77 -1.57
CA PHE A 198 -12.12 -0.87 -2.43
C PHE A 198 -12.11 -1.27 -3.91
N PHE A 199 -12.36 -2.53 -4.23
CA PHE A 199 -12.35 -3.07 -5.59
C PHE A 199 -13.67 -3.80 -5.92
N PRO A 200 -14.83 -3.09 -5.86
CA PRO A 200 -16.16 -3.71 -5.97
C PRO A 200 -16.49 -4.22 -7.38
N LYS A 201 -15.63 -3.96 -8.37
CA LYS A 201 -15.77 -4.45 -9.74
C LYS A 201 -15.26 -5.89 -9.91
N GLU A 202 -14.49 -6.41 -8.95
CA GLU A 202 -14.12 -7.82 -8.95
C GLU A 202 -15.37 -8.70 -8.76
N PRO A 203 -15.36 -9.95 -9.27
CA PRO A 203 -16.50 -10.85 -9.10
C PRO A 203 -16.89 -11.02 -7.63
N VAL A 204 -18.19 -11.01 -7.34
CA VAL A 204 -18.71 -11.26 -5.99
C VAL A 204 -18.16 -12.59 -5.46
N GLY A 205 -17.61 -12.57 -4.24
CA GLY A 205 -16.98 -13.74 -3.61
C GLY A 205 -15.56 -14.06 -4.08
N HIS A 206 -14.97 -13.27 -4.99
CA HIS A 206 -13.58 -13.46 -5.43
C HIS A 206 -12.59 -13.43 -4.25
N PHE A 207 -12.66 -12.38 -3.44
CA PHE A 207 -11.77 -12.23 -2.29
C PHE A 207 -12.06 -13.25 -1.18
N ASP A 208 -13.32 -13.65 -0.99
CA ASP A 208 -13.68 -14.71 -0.04
C ASP A 208 -13.10 -16.06 -0.43
N THR A 209 -13.07 -16.35 -1.73
CA THR A 209 -12.43 -17.55 -2.28
C THR A 209 -10.93 -17.55 -1.98
N LEU A 210 -10.26 -16.42 -2.21
CA LEU A 210 -8.84 -16.27 -1.88
C LEU A 210 -8.58 -16.37 -0.37
N ALA A 211 -9.44 -15.80 0.47
CA ALA A 211 -9.28 -15.89 1.92
C ALA A 211 -9.44 -17.33 2.42
N THR A 212 -10.42 -18.05 1.88
CA THR A 212 -10.66 -19.46 2.20
C THR A 212 -9.47 -20.32 1.77
N GLU A 213 -8.91 -20.06 0.59
CA GLU A 213 -7.71 -20.74 0.10
C GLU A 213 -6.48 -20.46 0.98
N ALA A 214 -6.25 -19.18 1.34
CA ALA A 214 -5.17 -18.78 2.23
C ALA A 214 -5.27 -19.44 3.61
N ALA A 215 -6.47 -19.45 4.20
CA ALA A 215 -6.74 -20.08 5.48
C ALA A 215 -6.57 -21.60 5.41
N THR A 216 -7.14 -22.25 4.37
CA THR A 216 -7.03 -23.70 4.14
C THR A 216 -5.58 -24.14 3.93
N SER A 217 -4.71 -23.27 3.43
CA SER A 217 -3.28 -23.58 3.32
C SER A 217 -2.65 -24.02 4.66
N ARG A 218 -3.12 -23.50 5.81
CA ARG A 218 -2.62 -23.91 7.14
C ARG A 218 -3.08 -25.31 7.55
N LEU A 219 -4.31 -25.66 7.17
CA LEU A 219 -4.86 -26.99 7.37
C LEU A 219 -4.12 -28.02 6.50
N LEU A 220 -3.86 -27.69 5.22
CA LEU A 220 -3.07 -28.53 4.30
C LEU A 220 -1.64 -28.75 4.80
N ALA A 221 -1.03 -27.70 5.37
CA ALA A 221 0.28 -27.74 5.99
C ALA A 221 0.32 -28.59 7.28
N GLY A 222 -0.83 -28.86 7.91
CA GLY A 222 -0.91 -29.58 9.17
C GLY A 222 -0.59 -28.73 10.40
N VAL A 223 -0.66 -27.40 10.29
CA VAL A 223 -0.26 -26.47 11.38
C VAL A 223 -1.44 -25.77 12.05
N ALA A 224 -2.66 -26.02 11.60
CA ALA A 224 -3.88 -25.49 12.19
C ALA A 224 -5.02 -26.50 12.09
N TYR A 225 -5.91 -26.50 13.07
CA TYR A 225 -7.19 -27.21 13.02
C TYR A 225 -8.25 -26.41 12.23
N ARG A 226 -9.36 -27.06 11.87
CA ARG A 226 -10.49 -26.39 11.20
C ARG A 226 -11.03 -25.22 12.03
N SER A 227 -11.23 -25.44 13.32
CA SER A 227 -11.70 -24.40 14.26
C SER A 227 -10.73 -23.22 14.38
N ASP A 228 -9.41 -23.44 14.22
CA ASP A 228 -8.42 -22.37 14.23
C ASP A 228 -8.60 -21.41 13.04
N ILE A 229 -8.80 -21.98 11.85
CA ILE A 229 -8.94 -21.19 10.61
C ILE A 229 -10.32 -20.54 10.51
N GLU A 230 -11.37 -21.17 11.04
CA GLU A 230 -12.70 -20.56 11.12
C GLU A 230 -12.73 -19.38 12.08
N ALA A 231 -12.16 -19.54 13.28
CA ALA A 231 -12.04 -18.45 14.26
C ALA A 231 -11.17 -17.31 13.73
N GLY A 232 -10.06 -17.63 13.06
CA GLY A 232 -9.21 -16.63 12.40
C GLY A 232 -9.96 -15.86 11.32
N LEU A 233 -10.63 -16.54 10.38
CA LEU A 233 -11.42 -15.88 9.35
C LEU A 233 -12.51 -14.98 9.94
N TRP A 234 -13.20 -15.43 10.99
CA TRP A 234 -14.20 -14.64 11.69
C TRP A 234 -13.58 -13.36 12.30
N LEU A 235 -12.49 -13.50 13.06
CA LEU A 235 -11.79 -12.38 13.70
C LEU A 235 -11.33 -11.36 12.65
N GLY A 236 -10.68 -11.86 11.60
CA GLY A 236 -10.20 -11.05 10.48
C GLY A 236 -11.32 -10.26 9.81
N ARG A 237 -12.42 -10.92 9.46
CA ARG A 237 -13.58 -10.25 8.83
C ARG A 237 -14.16 -9.17 9.73
N ALA A 238 -14.29 -9.44 11.03
CA ALA A 238 -14.82 -8.46 11.99
C ALA A 238 -13.93 -7.20 12.06
N ILE A 239 -12.60 -7.35 12.02
CA ILE A 239 -11.65 -6.24 11.96
C ILE A 239 -11.70 -5.53 10.61
N GLY A 240 -11.79 -6.29 9.51
CA GLY A 240 -12.00 -5.75 8.18
C GLY A 240 -13.24 -4.87 8.09
N GLU A 241 -14.35 -5.26 8.75
CA GLU A 241 -15.57 -4.44 8.82
C GLU A 241 -15.34 -3.13 9.60
N ARG A 242 -14.46 -3.09 10.61
CA ARG A 242 -14.07 -1.82 11.26
C ARG A 242 -13.34 -0.89 10.29
N ALA A 243 -12.46 -1.44 9.46
CA ALA A 243 -11.78 -0.69 8.41
C ALA A 243 -12.77 -0.19 7.34
N VAL A 244 -13.70 -1.03 6.89
CA VAL A 244 -14.75 -0.63 5.93
C VAL A 244 -15.66 0.44 6.51
N ALA A 245 -16.07 0.31 7.78
CA ALA A 245 -16.88 1.31 8.47
C ALA A 245 -16.14 2.66 8.57
N ARG A 246 -14.84 2.63 8.91
CA ARG A 246 -14.00 3.82 8.87
C ARG A 246 -13.95 4.43 7.47
N GLY A 247 -13.74 3.61 6.44
CA GLY A 247 -13.74 4.08 5.06
C GLY A 247 -15.05 4.75 4.66
N ARG A 248 -16.20 4.15 4.96
CA ARG A 248 -17.51 4.77 4.68
C ARG A 248 -17.70 6.11 5.41
N GLY A 249 -17.05 6.29 6.56
CA GLY A 249 -17.16 7.48 7.40
C GLY A 249 -16.00 8.47 7.31
N ASP A 250 -15.06 8.31 6.37
CA ASP A 250 -13.87 9.17 6.28
C ASP A 250 -14.06 10.39 5.37
N GLY A 251 -15.26 10.59 4.82
CA GLY A 251 -15.57 11.75 3.97
C GLY A 251 -15.10 11.59 2.52
N ALA A 252 -14.56 10.43 2.12
CA ALA A 252 -14.09 10.23 0.75
C ALA A 252 -15.19 10.21 -0.32
N ASP A 253 -16.46 10.08 0.08
CA ASP A 253 -17.61 10.13 -0.83
C ASP A 253 -18.16 11.55 -1.02
N ALA A 254 -17.53 12.56 -0.41
CA ALA A 254 -17.92 13.96 -0.57
C ALA A 254 -17.83 14.40 -2.04
N THR A 255 -18.92 14.98 -2.55
CA THR A 255 -19.00 15.49 -3.91
C THR A 255 -18.40 16.90 -4.00
N TRP A 256 -17.56 17.13 -5.01
CA TRP A 256 -17.07 18.46 -5.32
C TRP A 256 -18.18 19.30 -5.98
N SER A 257 -18.24 20.59 -5.66
CA SER A 257 -19.26 21.52 -6.17
C SER A 257 -19.17 21.78 -7.68
N GLY A 258 -18.06 21.41 -8.32
CA GLY A 258 -17.79 21.73 -9.73
C GLY A 258 -17.17 23.11 -9.93
N GLU A 259 -17.01 23.90 -8.86
CA GLU A 259 -16.51 25.26 -8.96
C GLU A 259 -14.98 25.31 -8.91
N ARG A 260 -14.39 25.77 -10.02
CA ARG A 260 -12.96 26.08 -10.15
C ARG A 260 -12.79 27.61 -10.26
N PRO A 261 -11.88 28.24 -9.51
CA PRO A 261 -11.61 29.66 -9.69
C PRO A 261 -11.08 29.95 -11.10
N SER A 262 -11.57 31.00 -11.75
CA SER A 262 -11.11 31.47 -13.06
C SER A 262 -10.32 32.77 -12.89
N VAL A 263 -9.11 32.64 -12.35
CA VAL A 263 -8.21 33.75 -12.05
C VAL A 263 -6.85 33.46 -12.67
N LEU A 264 -6.18 34.48 -13.23
CA LEU A 264 -4.84 34.31 -13.80
C LEU A 264 -3.87 33.75 -12.75
N GLY A 265 -3.11 32.73 -13.12
CA GLY A 265 -2.17 32.03 -12.23
C GLY A 265 -2.80 30.91 -11.40
N TYR A 266 -4.12 30.71 -11.52
CA TYR A 266 -4.79 29.54 -10.98
C TYR A 266 -4.77 28.40 -12.00
N TRP A 267 -4.94 27.17 -11.52
CA TRP A 267 -4.85 25.95 -12.28
C TRP A 267 -5.97 25.89 -13.30
N GLU A 268 -5.57 25.52 -14.50
CA GLU A 268 -6.44 25.22 -15.62
C GLU A 268 -6.04 23.86 -16.22
N PRO A 269 -6.94 23.20 -16.95
CA PRO A 269 -6.64 21.95 -17.62
C PRO A 269 -5.49 22.15 -18.61
N THR A 270 -4.57 21.20 -18.63
CA THR A 270 -3.35 21.27 -19.43
C THR A 270 -3.38 20.26 -20.58
N PRO A 271 -2.62 20.49 -21.67
CA PRO A 271 -2.48 19.51 -22.75
C PRO A 271 -1.88 18.18 -22.25
N PRO A 272 -2.10 17.08 -23.01
CA PRO A 272 -2.85 17.03 -24.27
C PRO A 272 -4.38 16.93 -24.09
N ASP A 273 -4.84 16.40 -22.96
CA ASP A 273 -6.25 15.97 -22.82
C ASP A 273 -7.17 17.04 -22.24
N TYR A 274 -6.62 18.11 -21.64
CA TYR A 274 -7.40 19.20 -21.02
C TYR A 274 -8.52 18.68 -20.10
N VAL A 275 -8.17 17.74 -19.20
CA VAL A 275 -9.12 17.12 -18.26
C VAL A 275 -9.76 18.18 -17.37
N GLU A 276 -11.05 18.47 -17.61
CA GLU A 276 -11.77 19.57 -16.95
C GLU A 276 -12.01 19.33 -15.46
N THR A 277 -12.39 18.11 -15.09
CA THR A 277 -12.62 17.74 -13.69
C THR A 277 -11.28 17.39 -13.03
N PRO A 278 -10.80 18.20 -12.07
CA PRO A 278 -9.54 17.92 -11.40
C PRO A 278 -9.67 16.71 -10.47
N ILE A 279 -8.55 16.02 -10.24
CA ILE A 279 -8.54 14.75 -9.48
C ILE A 279 -8.72 14.97 -7.98
N GLU A 280 -9.80 14.39 -7.43
CA GLU A 280 -10.14 14.34 -6.00
C GLU A 280 -10.14 15.71 -5.29
N PRO A 281 -10.93 16.71 -5.71
CA PRO A 281 -10.87 18.05 -5.11
C PRO A 281 -11.23 18.11 -3.62
N THR A 282 -11.94 17.10 -3.13
CA THR A 282 -12.34 16.96 -1.73
C THR A 282 -11.36 16.14 -0.89
N ALA A 283 -10.24 15.64 -1.44
CA ALA A 283 -9.32 14.79 -0.67
C ALA A 283 -8.66 15.47 0.53
N GLY A 284 -8.57 16.80 0.53
CA GLY A 284 -8.11 17.56 1.70
C GLY A 284 -9.07 17.50 2.89
N THR A 285 -10.34 17.11 2.69
CA THR A 285 -11.35 17.01 3.76
C THR A 285 -11.53 15.59 4.26
N TRP A 286 -10.79 14.62 3.74
CA TRP A 286 -10.88 13.24 4.22
C TRP A 286 -10.33 13.14 5.64
N ARG A 287 -10.90 12.23 6.44
CA ARG A 287 -10.47 12.01 7.82
C ARG A 287 -9.07 11.37 7.85
N PRO A 288 -8.05 12.08 8.35
CA PRO A 288 -6.69 11.54 8.47
C PRO A 288 -6.59 10.42 9.53
N TRP A 289 -5.45 9.71 9.55
CA TRP A 289 -5.13 8.65 10.50
C TRP A 289 -4.36 9.13 11.72
N VAL A 290 -3.39 10.02 11.53
CA VAL A 290 -2.48 10.49 12.59
C VAL A 290 -2.57 12.01 12.76
N ILE A 291 -2.55 12.77 11.67
CA ILE A 291 -2.63 14.23 11.81
C ILE A 291 -4.00 14.68 12.33
N GLY A 292 -4.02 15.54 13.35
CA GLY A 292 -5.27 16.02 13.95
C GLY A 292 -5.93 17.16 13.18
N ASP A 293 -5.14 18.10 12.66
CA ASP A 293 -5.62 19.25 11.89
C ASP A 293 -4.83 19.40 10.59
N VAL A 294 -5.49 19.06 9.48
CA VAL A 294 -4.93 19.13 8.12
C VAL A 294 -4.59 20.57 7.73
N VAL A 295 -5.43 21.54 8.09
CA VAL A 295 -5.27 22.95 7.70
C VAL A 295 -4.05 23.56 8.38
N SER A 296 -3.80 23.20 9.64
CA SER A 296 -2.60 23.65 10.37
C SER A 296 -1.29 23.10 9.79
N ALA A 297 -1.32 21.98 9.06
CA ALA A 297 -0.15 21.47 8.34
C ALA A 297 0.03 22.07 6.94
N ARG A 298 -0.94 22.87 6.46
CA ARG A 298 -0.87 23.52 5.15
C ARG A 298 0.31 24.51 5.13
N PRO A 299 1.23 24.39 4.16
CA PRO A 299 2.28 25.39 3.96
C PRO A 299 1.72 26.78 3.65
N ALA A 300 2.53 27.81 3.87
CA ALA A 300 2.23 29.16 3.39
C ALA A 300 2.00 29.18 1.87
N PRO A 301 1.20 30.13 1.34
CA PRO A 301 0.96 30.24 -0.10
C PRO A 301 2.28 30.42 -0.86
N PRO A 302 2.39 29.88 -2.10
CA PRO A 302 3.54 30.14 -2.95
C PRO A 302 3.58 31.62 -3.38
N ALA A 303 4.71 32.04 -3.96
CA ALA A 303 4.88 33.40 -4.46
C ALA A 303 3.75 33.79 -5.43
N PRO A 304 3.19 35.01 -5.34
CA PRO A 304 2.12 35.45 -6.23
C PRO A 304 2.51 35.31 -7.70
N TYR A 305 1.57 34.88 -8.53
CA TYR A 305 1.77 34.72 -9.97
C TYR A 305 2.30 36.02 -10.59
N GLY A 306 3.34 35.90 -11.44
CA GLY A 306 3.96 37.05 -12.08
C GLY A 306 4.82 37.94 -11.15
N SER A 307 5.02 37.58 -9.89
CA SER A 307 6.02 38.26 -9.04
C SER A 307 7.46 37.93 -9.48
N PRO A 308 8.49 38.72 -9.07
CA PRO A 308 9.88 38.37 -9.34
C PRO A 308 10.27 36.98 -8.81
N ALA A 309 9.80 36.60 -7.62
CA ALA A 309 10.04 35.28 -7.06
C ALA A 309 9.39 34.18 -7.90
N TRP A 310 8.12 34.35 -8.30
CA TRP A 310 7.45 33.39 -9.18
C TRP A 310 8.15 33.25 -10.55
N ARG A 311 8.63 34.35 -11.14
CA ARG A 311 9.41 34.29 -12.39
C ARG A 311 10.72 33.52 -12.22
N SER A 312 11.36 33.64 -11.06
CA SER A 312 12.56 32.86 -10.73
C SER A 312 12.26 31.37 -10.67
N GLU A 313 11.13 30.97 -10.08
CA GLU A 313 10.68 29.57 -10.05
C GLU A 313 10.43 29.03 -11.48
N LEU A 314 9.77 29.80 -12.35
CA LEU A 314 9.55 29.41 -13.75
C LEU A 314 10.88 29.27 -14.52
N ALA A 315 11.80 30.22 -14.34
CA ALA A 315 13.12 30.17 -14.97
C ALA A 315 13.90 28.92 -14.55
N ALA A 316 13.80 28.51 -13.27
CA ALA A 316 14.41 27.28 -12.79
C ALA A 316 13.83 26.01 -13.46
N VAL A 317 12.51 25.98 -13.74
CA VAL A 317 11.89 24.89 -14.50
C VAL A 317 12.42 24.86 -15.94
N GLN A 318 12.45 26.01 -16.61
CA GLN A 318 12.94 26.12 -17.98
C GLN A 318 14.41 25.69 -18.09
N GLU A 319 15.25 26.13 -17.15
CA GLU A 319 16.66 25.74 -17.04
C GLU A 319 16.83 24.24 -16.82
N ALA A 320 16.08 23.65 -15.88
CA ALA A 320 16.14 22.24 -15.58
C ALA A 320 15.74 21.37 -16.79
N VAL A 321 14.71 21.79 -17.54
CA VAL A 321 14.27 21.07 -18.75
C VAL A 321 15.26 21.24 -19.89
N ALA A 322 15.82 22.45 -20.09
CA ALA A 322 16.80 22.73 -21.14
C ALA A 322 18.12 21.99 -20.95
N ARG A 323 18.51 21.72 -19.69
CA ARG A 323 19.76 21.02 -19.34
C ARG A 323 19.54 19.58 -18.86
N ARG A 324 18.34 19.03 -19.06
CA ARG A 324 17.97 17.69 -18.59
C ARG A 324 18.87 16.63 -19.19
N THR A 325 19.50 15.82 -18.35
CA THR A 325 20.30 14.65 -18.79
C THR A 325 19.41 13.43 -19.04
N ASP A 326 19.96 12.42 -19.72
CA ASP A 326 19.26 11.15 -19.95
C ASP A 326 18.92 10.43 -18.64
N GLU A 327 19.81 10.48 -17.64
CA GLU A 327 19.57 9.91 -16.31
C GLU A 327 18.42 10.63 -15.59
N GLN A 328 18.37 11.96 -15.69
CA GLN A 328 17.28 12.75 -15.11
C GLN A 328 15.95 12.48 -15.82
N ALA A 329 15.97 12.30 -17.14
CA ALA A 329 14.78 11.91 -17.90
C ALA A 329 14.30 10.49 -17.53
N ALA A 330 15.23 9.54 -17.35
CA ALA A 330 14.91 8.19 -16.89
C ALA A 330 14.33 8.20 -15.47
N ALA A 331 14.91 8.99 -14.55
CA ALA A 331 14.40 9.15 -13.20
C ALA A 331 13.00 9.80 -13.19
N ALA A 332 12.76 10.80 -14.04
CA ALA A 332 11.43 11.39 -14.24
C ALA A 332 10.38 10.34 -14.62
N VAL A 333 10.69 9.47 -15.59
CA VAL A 333 9.77 8.41 -16.04
C VAL A 333 9.59 7.34 -14.96
N TYR A 334 10.66 6.92 -14.28
CA TYR A 334 10.59 5.93 -13.20
C TYR A 334 9.66 6.39 -12.06
N TRP A 335 9.84 7.62 -11.61
CA TRP A 335 9.03 8.22 -10.55
C TRP A 335 7.70 8.79 -11.05
N ALA A 336 7.30 8.60 -12.32
CA ALA A 336 6.13 9.27 -12.86
C ALA A 336 4.83 8.88 -12.14
N GLY A 337 4.70 7.60 -11.73
CA GLY A 337 3.54 7.09 -11.00
C GLY A 337 2.24 7.15 -11.78
N MET A 338 2.30 7.05 -13.12
CA MET A 338 1.16 7.24 -14.03
C MET A 338 0.07 6.16 -13.88
N PRO A 339 -1.17 6.42 -14.35
CA PRO A 339 -2.23 5.41 -14.39
C PRO A 339 -1.74 4.10 -15.04
N GLY A 340 -2.00 2.97 -14.38
CA GLY A 340 -1.47 1.65 -14.81
C GLY A 340 -0.20 1.22 -14.06
N THR A 341 0.36 2.08 -13.22
CA THR A 341 1.42 1.74 -12.26
C THR A 341 0.84 1.53 -10.85
N VAL A 342 1.70 1.31 -9.86
CA VAL A 342 1.29 1.15 -8.46
C VAL A 342 0.97 2.48 -7.75
N SER A 343 0.98 3.61 -8.47
CA SER A 343 0.94 4.97 -7.92
C SER A 343 2.16 5.32 -7.04
N PRO A 344 2.34 6.60 -6.65
CA PRO A 344 3.47 6.99 -5.80
C PRO A 344 3.48 6.29 -4.44
N ALA A 345 2.34 6.09 -3.79
CA ALA A 345 2.28 5.35 -2.52
C ALA A 345 2.68 3.87 -2.70
N GLY A 346 2.24 3.24 -3.80
CA GLY A 346 2.57 1.85 -4.05
C GLY A 346 4.06 1.62 -4.36
N LEU A 347 4.77 2.60 -4.95
CA LEU A 347 6.23 2.53 -5.10
C LEU A 347 6.93 2.43 -3.73
N TRP A 348 6.45 3.20 -2.75
CA TRP A 348 6.98 3.12 -1.38
C TRP A 348 6.57 1.86 -0.63
N VAL A 349 5.42 1.28 -0.95
CA VAL A 349 5.07 -0.08 -0.50
C VAL A 349 5.99 -1.13 -1.12
N GLU A 350 6.41 -0.99 -2.38
CA GLU A 350 7.41 -1.89 -2.98
C GLU A 350 8.76 -1.80 -2.26
N PHE A 351 9.25 -0.59 -1.92
CA PHE A 351 10.45 -0.45 -1.08
C PHE A 351 10.29 -1.08 0.31
N ALA A 352 9.15 -0.88 0.97
CA ALA A 352 8.85 -1.50 2.26
C ALA A 352 8.89 -3.03 2.17
N ARG A 353 8.31 -3.61 1.11
CA ARG A 353 8.33 -5.06 0.85
C ARG A 353 9.74 -5.59 0.63
N ASP A 354 10.56 -4.86 -0.11
CA ASP A 354 11.95 -5.26 -0.34
C ASP A 354 12.74 -5.30 0.97
N LEU A 355 12.56 -4.32 1.85
CA LEU A 355 13.17 -4.29 3.18
C LEU A 355 12.68 -5.46 4.06
N ILE A 356 11.36 -5.69 4.09
CA ILE A 356 10.74 -6.82 4.83
C ILE A 356 11.34 -8.16 4.39
N LEU A 357 11.43 -8.39 3.07
CA LEU A 357 11.96 -9.64 2.51
C LEU A 357 13.46 -9.78 2.71
N ARG A 358 14.23 -8.69 2.55
CA ARG A 358 15.68 -8.69 2.74
C ARG A 358 16.04 -9.02 4.19
N ASP A 359 15.34 -8.41 5.15
CA ASP A 359 15.63 -8.54 6.58
C ASP A 359 14.89 -9.73 7.23
N ARG A 360 14.05 -10.43 6.46
CA ARG A 360 13.29 -11.62 6.88
C ARG A 360 12.42 -11.37 8.10
N LEU A 361 11.68 -10.27 8.07
CA LEU A 361 10.75 -9.96 9.15
C LEU A 361 9.66 -11.02 9.26
N ASP A 362 9.18 -11.25 10.47
CA ASP A 362 8.00 -12.07 10.74
C ASP A 362 6.70 -11.31 10.38
N THR A 363 5.54 -11.96 10.55
CA THR A 363 4.25 -11.35 10.21
C THR A 363 3.96 -10.07 11.02
N PRO A 364 4.10 -10.03 12.37
CA PRO A 364 3.86 -8.81 13.13
C PRO A 364 4.69 -7.62 12.67
N HIS A 365 6.01 -7.79 12.52
CA HIS A 365 6.89 -6.68 12.14
C HIS A 365 6.65 -6.25 10.70
N ALA A 366 6.39 -7.18 9.78
CA ALA A 366 6.01 -6.85 8.41
C ALA A 366 4.69 -6.08 8.32
N ALA A 367 3.67 -6.50 9.09
CA ALA A 367 2.38 -5.82 9.14
C ALA A 367 2.53 -4.39 9.72
N ARG A 368 3.37 -4.24 10.76
CA ARG A 368 3.68 -2.94 11.39
C ARG A 368 4.33 -1.97 10.40
N VAL A 369 5.35 -2.42 9.67
CA VAL A 369 6.06 -1.62 8.66
C VAL A 369 5.08 -1.10 7.61
N LEU A 370 4.21 -1.97 7.09
CA LEU A 370 3.24 -1.61 6.06
C LEU A 370 2.16 -0.66 6.59
N ALA A 371 1.60 -0.92 7.78
CA ALA A 371 0.57 -0.08 8.39
C ALA A 371 1.08 1.35 8.65
N LEU A 372 2.24 1.50 9.27
CA LEU A 372 2.84 2.82 9.54
C LEU A 372 3.17 3.57 8.24
N THR A 373 3.82 2.90 7.29
CA THR A 373 4.20 3.53 6.02
C THR A 373 2.97 4.01 5.25
N THR A 374 1.92 3.20 5.19
CA THR A 374 0.72 3.55 4.43
C THR A 374 -0.17 4.56 5.13
N ALA A 375 -0.26 4.54 6.46
CA ALA A 375 -0.88 5.61 7.24
C ALA A 375 -0.20 6.96 6.98
N ALA A 376 1.14 7.01 6.95
CA ALA A 376 1.88 8.23 6.63
C ALA A 376 1.63 8.73 5.20
N THR A 377 1.61 7.82 4.22
CA THR A 377 1.42 8.22 2.82
C THR A 377 0.01 8.71 2.52
N VAL A 378 -1.04 8.12 3.12
CA VAL A 378 -2.41 8.64 2.92
C VAL A 378 -2.61 10.00 3.59
N ASP A 379 -2.09 10.21 4.82
CA ASP A 379 -2.14 11.52 5.48
C ASP A 379 -1.34 12.58 4.70
N ALA A 380 -0.20 12.20 4.11
CA ALA A 380 0.56 13.04 3.19
C ALA A 380 -0.25 13.43 1.94
N PHE A 381 -1.01 12.50 1.36
CA PHE A 381 -1.91 12.80 0.27
C PHE A 381 -3.02 13.78 0.68
N ILE A 382 -3.66 13.56 1.83
CA ILE A 382 -4.72 14.44 2.36
C ILE A 382 -4.19 15.87 2.53
N CYS A 383 -3.06 16.06 3.22
CA CYS A 383 -2.49 17.39 3.45
C CYS A 383 -2.00 18.06 2.15
N CYS A 384 -1.42 17.28 1.24
CA CYS A 384 -0.99 17.80 -0.06
C CYS A 384 -2.19 18.24 -0.91
N TRP A 385 -3.28 17.49 -0.89
CA TRP A 385 -4.50 17.83 -1.62
C TRP A 385 -5.22 19.02 -1.02
N ASP A 386 -5.23 19.14 0.31
CA ASP A 386 -5.70 20.36 0.99
C ASP A 386 -4.94 21.61 0.49
N ALA A 387 -3.61 21.58 0.45
CA ALA A 387 -2.81 22.69 -0.09
C ALA A 387 -3.11 22.96 -1.58
N LYS A 388 -3.23 21.91 -2.41
CA LYS A 388 -3.54 22.03 -3.84
C LYS A 388 -4.84 22.77 -4.11
N TYR A 389 -5.90 22.40 -3.40
CA TYR A 389 -7.23 22.98 -3.62
C TYR A 389 -7.50 24.22 -2.74
N ALA A 390 -6.62 24.55 -1.81
CA ALA A 390 -6.60 25.86 -1.16
C ALA A 390 -6.00 26.94 -2.06
N TYR A 391 -4.88 26.62 -2.75
CA TYR A 391 -4.12 27.61 -3.51
C TYR A 391 -4.34 27.57 -5.02
N TRP A 392 -4.85 26.46 -5.55
CA TRP A 392 -5.15 26.28 -6.97
C TRP A 392 -3.99 26.68 -7.89
N THR A 393 -2.72 26.51 -7.49
CA THR A 393 -1.59 27.05 -8.26
C THR A 393 -1.49 26.43 -9.66
N ALA A 394 -1.34 27.28 -10.68
CA ALA A 394 -1.12 26.87 -12.08
C ALA A 394 0.13 25.98 -12.25
N ARG A 395 0.14 25.17 -13.31
CA ARG A 395 1.30 24.35 -13.69
C ARG A 395 2.33 25.19 -14.49
N PRO A 396 3.61 24.81 -14.54
CA PRO A 396 4.60 25.52 -15.36
C PRO A 396 4.18 25.66 -16.83
N ILE A 397 3.62 24.59 -17.41
CA ILE A 397 3.19 24.57 -18.83
C ILE A 397 2.06 25.55 -19.15
N THR A 398 1.27 25.97 -18.15
CA THR A 398 0.26 27.02 -18.32
C THR A 398 0.92 28.37 -18.65
N ALA A 399 2.02 28.69 -17.98
CA ALA A 399 2.74 29.95 -18.18
C ALA A 399 3.67 29.91 -19.41
N ASP A 400 4.25 28.75 -19.69
CA ASP A 400 5.08 28.51 -20.86
C ASP A 400 4.68 27.20 -21.54
N PRO A 401 3.80 27.27 -22.56
CA PRO A 401 3.35 26.09 -23.31
C PRO A 401 4.46 25.39 -24.11
N THR A 402 5.66 25.97 -24.19
CA THR A 402 6.81 25.39 -24.93
C THR A 402 7.66 24.45 -24.07
N ILE A 403 7.39 24.35 -22.76
CA ILE A 403 8.11 23.46 -21.85
C ILE A 403 7.96 22.00 -22.31
N ASN A 404 9.11 21.37 -22.59
CA ASN A 404 9.18 19.97 -23.02
C ASN A 404 9.07 18.99 -21.83
N VAL A 405 7.83 18.74 -21.40
CA VAL A 405 7.53 17.82 -20.29
C VAL A 405 7.88 16.36 -20.61
N SER A 406 8.35 15.59 -19.62
CA SER A 406 8.71 14.16 -19.81
C SER A 406 7.50 13.24 -19.98
N PHE A 407 6.32 13.65 -19.49
CA PHE A 407 5.05 12.96 -19.59
C PHE A 407 3.90 13.95 -19.36
N ALA A 408 2.67 13.54 -19.68
CA ALA A 408 1.49 14.39 -19.56
C ALA A 408 1.36 15.01 -18.15
N THR A 409 1.07 16.31 -18.10
CA THR A 409 0.93 17.03 -16.83
C THR A 409 -0.31 16.50 -16.08
N PRO A 410 -0.17 16.06 -14.81
CA PRO A 410 -1.31 15.50 -14.10
C PRO A 410 -2.44 16.52 -13.85
N PRO A 411 -3.72 16.12 -14.00
CA PRO A 411 -4.86 17.05 -13.98
C PRO A 411 -5.30 17.41 -12.56
N PHE A 412 -4.43 18.17 -11.88
CA PHE A 412 -4.65 18.77 -10.58
C PHE A 412 -3.64 19.91 -10.34
N PRO A 413 -3.95 20.87 -9.43
CA PRO A 413 -3.10 22.02 -9.13
C PRO A 413 -1.66 21.65 -8.76
N SER A 414 -0.72 22.58 -8.98
CA SER A 414 0.71 22.32 -8.83
C SER A 414 1.16 22.22 -7.37
N TYR A 415 0.83 23.21 -6.55
CA TYR A 415 1.42 23.37 -5.21
C TYR A 415 0.62 22.67 -4.11
N THR A 416 1.19 21.82 -3.26
CA THR A 416 2.57 21.28 -3.28
C THR A 416 2.69 20.03 -4.16
N SER A 417 3.91 19.55 -4.41
CA SER A 417 4.16 18.32 -5.16
C SER A 417 3.77 17.07 -4.37
N GLY A 418 2.75 16.33 -4.84
CA GLY A 418 2.29 15.09 -4.18
C GLY A 418 3.37 14.00 -4.11
N HIS A 419 4.22 13.89 -5.13
CA HIS A 419 5.35 12.95 -5.10
C HIS A 419 6.35 13.33 -4.01
N ALA A 420 6.72 14.61 -3.91
CA ALA A 420 7.65 15.05 -2.89
C ALA A 420 7.09 14.83 -1.47
N THR A 421 5.81 15.14 -1.24
CA THR A 421 5.16 14.95 0.07
C THR A 421 5.09 13.48 0.46
N VAL A 422 4.61 12.62 -0.42
CA VAL A 422 4.44 11.19 -0.13
C VAL A 422 5.79 10.50 0.04
N SER A 423 6.76 10.83 -0.80
CA SER A 423 8.10 10.24 -0.72
C SER A 423 8.85 10.63 0.55
N ALA A 424 8.78 11.90 0.95
CA ALA A 424 9.40 12.33 2.20
C ALA A 424 8.73 11.69 3.43
N ALA A 425 7.40 11.55 3.43
CA ALA A 425 6.67 10.89 4.51
C ALA A 425 7.06 9.41 4.63
N ALA A 426 7.04 8.66 3.51
CA ALA A 426 7.40 7.25 3.49
C ALA A 426 8.87 7.02 3.86
N ALA A 427 9.80 7.79 3.30
CA ALA A 427 11.23 7.67 3.62
C ALA A 427 11.52 7.98 5.09
N THR A 428 10.80 8.94 5.69
CA THR A 428 10.96 9.27 7.11
C THR A 428 10.50 8.12 8.01
N VAL A 429 9.34 7.51 7.71
CA VAL A 429 8.83 6.35 8.48
C VAL A 429 9.72 5.13 8.28
N LEU A 430 10.07 4.79 7.03
CA LEU A 430 10.93 3.65 6.75
C LEU A 430 12.35 3.87 7.30
N GLY A 431 12.90 5.08 7.25
CA GLY A 431 14.19 5.39 7.86
C GLY A 431 14.16 5.25 9.37
N HIS A 432 13.05 5.58 10.03
CA HIS A 432 12.87 5.31 11.46
C HIS A 432 12.85 3.80 11.77
N LEU A 433 12.16 3.00 10.95
CA LEU A 433 12.03 1.55 11.14
C LEU A 433 13.29 0.77 10.71
N PHE A 434 14.05 1.30 9.75
CA PHE A 434 15.26 0.72 9.19
C PHE A 434 16.39 1.76 9.21
N PRO A 435 16.95 2.08 10.39
CA PRO A 435 17.91 3.18 10.55
C PRO A 435 19.19 2.99 9.72
N GLU A 436 19.61 1.76 9.47
CA GLU A 436 20.75 1.46 8.59
C GLU A 436 20.50 1.82 7.11
N ASP A 437 19.24 1.93 6.69
CA ASP A 437 18.83 2.28 5.33
C ASP A 437 18.32 3.72 5.20
N GLU A 438 18.28 4.48 6.31
CA GLU A 438 17.74 5.83 6.35
C GLU A 438 18.35 6.70 5.25
N TRP A 439 19.68 6.70 5.11
CA TRP A 439 20.37 7.48 4.09
C TRP A 439 19.88 7.14 2.67
N VAL A 440 19.84 5.85 2.32
CA VAL A 440 19.42 5.40 0.99
C VAL A 440 17.95 5.74 0.73
N LEU A 441 17.09 5.61 1.74
CA LEU A 441 15.68 5.98 1.64
C LEU A 441 15.50 7.49 1.44
N GLN A 442 16.27 8.31 2.13
CA GLN A 442 16.26 9.77 1.93
C GLN A 442 16.79 10.17 0.56
N GLU A 443 17.83 9.50 0.04
CA GLU A 443 18.29 9.71 -1.34
C GLU A 443 17.20 9.37 -2.36
N ARG A 444 16.44 8.28 -2.15
CA ARG A 444 15.30 7.92 -3.01
C ARG A 444 14.18 8.96 -2.93
N ALA A 445 13.88 9.48 -1.76
CA ALA A 445 12.90 10.58 -1.63
C ALA A 445 13.39 11.86 -2.32
N LEU A 446 14.68 12.16 -2.26
CA LEU A 446 15.28 13.31 -2.94
C LEU A 446 15.24 13.15 -4.46
N GLU A 447 15.54 11.97 -4.99
CA GLU A 447 15.41 11.67 -6.41
C GLU A 447 13.95 11.78 -6.88
N ALA A 448 13.00 11.22 -6.11
CA ALA A 448 11.57 11.34 -6.39
C ALA A 448 11.12 12.80 -6.40
N LYS A 449 11.58 13.62 -5.44
CA LYS A 449 11.32 15.05 -5.37
C LYS A 449 11.84 15.77 -6.62
N ASN A 450 13.12 15.59 -6.93
CA ASN A 450 13.79 16.29 -8.02
C ASN A 450 13.29 15.84 -9.40
N SER A 451 12.86 14.58 -9.53
CA SER A 451 12.27 14.03 -10.75
C SER A 451 11.11 14.87 -11.30
N ARG A 452 10.40 15.60 -10.43
CA ARG A 452 9.25 16.42 -10.81
C ARG A 452 9.66 17.73 -11.47
N LEU A 453 10.79 18.29 -11.05
CA LEU A 453 11.41 19.46 -11.68
C LEU A 453 12.02 19.05 -13.03
N TRP A 454 12.75 17.93 -13.08
CA TRP A 454 13.30 17.39 -14.33
C TRP A 454 12.20 17.05 -15.35
N ALA A 455 11.05 16.56 -14.88
CA ALA A 455 9.89 16.32 -15.72
C ALA A 455 9.23 17.60 -16.27
N GLY A 456 9.56 18.79 -15.74
CA GLY A 456 9.01 20.07 -16.19
C GLY A 456 7.61 20.41 -15.66
N ILE A 457 7.12 19.69 -14.64
CA ILE A 457 5.70 19.74 -14.22
C ILE A 457 5.46 20.38 -12.85
N HIS A 458 6.51 20.68 -12.10
CA HIS A 458 6.44 21.30 -10.78
C HIS A 458 7.53 22.36 -10.64
N PHE A 459 7.19 23.47 -9.98
CA PHE A 459 8.17 24.47 -9.55
C PHE A 459 9.06 23.93 -8.42
N PRO A 460 10.30 24.42 -8.25
CA PRO A 460 11.13 24.08 -7.10
C PRO A 460 10.40 24.20 -5.75
N ILE A 461 9.67 25.30 -5.52
CA ILE A 461 8.91 25.52 -4.29
C ILE A 461 7.82 24.46 -4.04
N ASP A 462 7.17 23.93 -5.09
CA ASP A 462 6.19 22.84 -4.95
C ASP A 462 6.83 21.61 -4.33
N ASN A 463 8.05 21.31 -4.78
CA ASN A 463 8.81 20.14 -4.40
C ASN A 463 9.41 20.28 -3.00
N ASP A 464 10.00 21.44 -2.69
CA ASP A 464 10.62 21.68 -1.39
C ASP A 464 9.59 21.75 -0.26
N MET A 465 8.50 22.50 -0.46
CA MET A 465 7.43 22.57 0.53
C MET A 465 6.65 21.26 0.64
N GLY A 466 6.51 20.54 -0.47
CA GLY A 466 5.96 19.18 -0.46
C GLY A 466 6.79 18.25 0.41
N ALA A 467 8.11 18.19 0.18
CA ALA A 467 9.02 17.34 0.95
C ALA A 467 9.09 17.74 2.44
N ALA A 468 9.11 19.04 2.75
CA ALA A 468 9.09 19.52 4.13
C ALA A 468 7.83 19.09 4.88
N MET A 469 6.65 19.26 4.26
CA MET A 469 5.37 18.79 4.81
C MET A 469 5.37 17.27 5.01
N GLY A 470 5.83 16.51 4.01
CA GLY A 470 5.93 15.06 4.07
C GLY A 470 6.80 14.58 5.23
N ALA A 471 7.98 15.20 5.43
CA ALA A 471 8.88 14.85 6.52
C ALA A 471 8.27 15.13 7.90
N ILE A 472 7.47 16.20 8.06
CA ILE A 472 6.73 16.48 9.30
C ILE A 472 5.72 15.36 9.57
N LEU A 473 4.91 14.99 8.57
CA LEU A 473 3.91 13.94 8.71
C LEU A 473 4.55 12.58 9.01
N GLY A 474 5.66 12.26 8.33
CA GLY A 474 6.43 11.04 8.60
C GLY A 474 6.97 11.01 10.03
N ARG A 475 7.41 12.14 10.60
CA ARG A 475 7.82 12.22 12.01
C ARG A 475 6.66 12.00 12.98
N LEU A 476 5.47 12.55 12.71
CA LEU A 476 4.29 12.30 13.54
C LEU A 476 3.94 10.80 13.58
N VAL A 477 4.06 10.10 12.46
CA VAL A 477 3.83 8.65 12.39
C VAL A 477 4.97 7.88 13.06
N ALA A 478 6.22 8.34 12.93
CA ALA A 478 7.33 7.78 13.70
C ALA A 478 7.15 7.96 15.22
N ASP A 479 6.53 9.05 15.67
CA ASP A 479 6.18 9.25 17.08
C ASP A 479 5.09 8.25 17.53
N VAL A 480 4.12 7.94 16.67
CA VAL A 480 3.18 6.82 16.90
C VAL A 480 3.95 5.51 17.04
N ALA A 481 4.89 5.23 16.14
CA ALA A 481 5.71 4.02 16.18
C ALA A 481 6.52 3.89 17.48
N ARG A 482 7.11 4.97 18.00
CA ARG A 482 7.84 4.93 19.28
C ARG A 482 6.95 4.64 20.48
N GLY A 483 5.65 4.94 20.39
CA GLY A 483 4.68 4.78 21.46
C GLY A 483 3.71 3.61 21.26
N ASP A 484 3.94 2.74 20.28
CA ASP A 484 3.02 1.66 19.94
C ASP A 484 3.29 0.34 20.68
N GLY A 485 4.30 0.30 21.56
CA GLY A 485 4.63 -0.88 22.36
C GLY A 485 5.48 -1.94 21.64
N ALA A 486 5.83 -1.73 20.37
CA ALA A 486 6.86 -2.52 19.71
C ALA A 486 8.26 -2.04 20.12
N VAL A 487 9.12 -2.98 20.53
CA VAL A 487 10.50 -2.72 20.98
C VAL A 487 11.48 -2.76 19.82
#